data_AF-A0A252F141-F1
#
_entry.id   AF-A0A252F141-F1
#
_cell.length_a   1.000
_cell.length_b   1.000
_cell.length_c   1.000
_cell.angle_alpha   90.00
_cell.angle_beta   90.00
_cell.angle_gamma   90.00
#
_symmetry.space_group_name_H-M   'P 1'
#
loop_
_entity.id
_entity.type
_entity.pdbx_description
1 polymer ?
#
loop_
_entity_poly.entity_id
_entity_poly.type
_entity_poly.pdbx_seq_one_letter_code
_entity_poly.pdbx_strand_id
1 'polypeptide(L)'
;MPEQNFNQQAEWITAQIENLKKLFSLCKQRNETILCMYIEAVLRLLNTLAAIPFTSLHSYEKQMFWKPMRVFAELFYLAVDEAYKCTTAKRKQRLICEIEFGVKNVVNIYQSLIDATSNTDREMVVNPTLEAHIFEVSPKISLYYAKLLDEISKTLTETENYAFILAPSLQTKVETYELFDSQIMKTRLQDNERQLIVIFIPESIIDQVDIIPVALFHEVYHFLTSVERNRNLRAECLLKQMIYGVVQLVFRFKKIQLDPQTISLIHFSWFASMNKHILNVINNGQEELYFDTVARMYYKEFNEALLKAYSLEGIEDKILDKNITDYAELIKYRKKVKDVSSEIRENIVTIFSKNLIAELLKTWIYIYKEAYADLMMVLTMNLSPKEYDSAFDLLTTVYCYDKFPVWNDLMRQYCVSGAVYSYLQKYSNDSNKAKEWGEYRKKLHDIFNNDLNEEDKKKLFTDTSSILIIQSQDGTITDNFDKYFEECAESFYNKIRRNNSWERLQKIISKTKRGRNITISDILLDRFFDKGDESSEL
;
A
#
# COMPACT_ATOMS: atom_id res chain seq x y z
N MET A 1 6.87 44.57 -6.45
CA MET A 1 5.63 44.20 -7.17
C MET A 1 5.16 42.81 -6.74
N PRO A 2 4.42 42.69 -5.63
CA PRO A 2 3.92 41.39 -5.16
C PRO A 2 2.46 41.10 -5.60
N GLU A 3 1.61 42.12 -5.71
CA GLU A 3 0.13 41.99 -5.74
C GLU A 3 -0.45 41.21 -6.95
N GLN A 4 0.21 41.19 -8.10
CA GLN A 4 -0.33 40.49 -9.28
C GLN A 4 -0.25 38.95 -9.19
N ASN A 5 0.61 38.39 -8.32
CA ASN A 5 0.71 36.95 -8.09
C ASN A 5 -0.25 36.45 -6.98
N PHE A 6 -0.84 37.36 -6.19
CA PHE A 6 -1.74 37.02 -5.07
C PHE A 6 -3.16 36.68 -5.51
N ASN A 7 -3.69 37.37 -6.53
CA ASN A 7 -5.06 37.12 -7.01
C ASN A 7 -5.20 35.72 -7.62
N GLN A 8 -4.19 35.22 -8.33
CA GLN A 8 -4.21 33.88 -8.93
C GLN A 8 -4.24 32.74 -7.89
N GLN A 9 -3.66 32.91 -6.70
CA GLN A 9 -3.61 31.85 -5.69
C GLN A 9 -4.96 31.62 -4.98
N ALA A 10 -5.81 32.64 -4.86
CA ALA A 10 -7.14 32.56 -4.22
C ALA A 10 -8.29 32.29 -5.20
N GLU A 11 -8.02 32.27 -6.51
CA GLU A 11 -9.02 32.02 -7.56
C GLU A 11 -9.72 30.66 -7.39
N TRP A 12 -8.97 29.61 -7.02
CA TRP A 12 -9.56 28.29 -6.82
C TRP A 12 -10.54 28.28 -5.64
N ILE A 13 -10.22 28.96 -4.53
CA ILE A 13 -11.10 29.02 -3.35
C ILE A 13 -12.41 29.71 -3.72
N THR A 14 -12.31 30.84 -4.42
CA THR A 14 -13.47 31.61 -4.88
C THR A 14 -14.33 30.78 -5.82
N ALA A 15 -13.74 30.09 -6.80
CA ALA A 15 -14.44 29.21 -7.72
C ALA A 15 -15.13 28.04 -6.99
N GLN A 16 -14.46 27.41 -6.02
CA GLN A 16 -15.06 26.33 -5.24
C GLN A 16 -16.21 26.82 -4.33
N ILE A 17 -16.08 27.99 -3.71
CA ILE A 17 -17.16 28.62 -2.95
C ILE A 17 -18.38 28.85 -3.83
N GLU A 18 -18.19 29.36 -5.05
CA GLU A 18 -19.30 29.56 -5.99
C GLU A 18 -19.97 28.25 -6.41
N ASN A 19 -19.18 27.22 -6.71
CA ASN A 19 -19.68 25.89 -7.06
C ASN A 19 -20.49 25.28 -5.91
N LEU A 20 -20.00 25.37 -4.68
CA LEU A 20 -20.71 24.88 -3.50
C LEU A 20 -21.97 25.69 -3.19
N LYS A 21 -21.97 27.01 -3.40
CA LYS A 21 -23.20 27.84 -3.29
C LYS A 21 -24.27 27.43 -4.32
N LYS A 22 -23.87 27.12 -5.56
CA LYS A 22 -24.77 26.59 -6.58
C LYS A 22 -25.35 25.25 -6.12
N LEU A 23 -24.50 24.31 -5.70
CA LEU A 23 -24.93 22.98 -5.24
C LEU A 23 -25.82 23.05 -3.99
N PHE A 24 -25.54 23.97 -3.07
CA PHE A 24 -26.36 24.25 -1.89
C PHE A 24 -27.77 24.68 -2.28
N SER A 25 -27.91 25.59 -3.25
CA SER A 25 -29.23 26.06 -3.70
C SER A 25 -30.04 24.94 -4.35
N LEU A 26 -29.40 24.06 -5.13
CA LEU A 26 -30.02 22.86 -5.70
C LEU A 26 -30.47 21.86 -4.62
N CYS A 27 -29.63 21.58 -3.63
CA CYS A 27 -29.96 20.70 -2.51
C CYS A 27 -31.13 21.25 -1.70
N LYS A 28 -31.14 22.56 -1.45
CA LYS A 28 -32.22 23.24 -0.73
C LYS A 28 -33.55 23.15 -1.46
N GLN A 29 -33.57 23.29 -2.78
CA GLN A 29 -34.78 23.12 -3.60
C GLN A 29 -35.39 21.72 -3.51
N ARG A 30 -34.56 20.68 -3.31
CA ARG A 30 -34.99 19.30 -3.13
C ARG A 30 -35.17 18.86 -1.67
N ASN A 31 -35.10 19.78 -0.71
CA ASN A 31 -35.17 19.50 0.73
C ASN A 31 -34.10 18.50 1.23
N GLU A 32 -32.91 18.52 0.64
CA GLU A 32 -31.75 17.68 1.03
C GLU A 32 -31.02 18.29 2.25
N THR A 33 -31.67 18.30 3.41
CA THR A 33 -31.19 19.00 4.62
C THR A 33 -29.80 18.56 5.09
N ILE A 34 -29.51 17.26 5.03
CA ILE A 34 -28.23 16.69 5.47
C ILE A 34 -27.08 17.16 4.56
N LEU A 35 -27.28 17.16 3.23
CA LEU A 35 -26.28 17.65 2.29
C LEU A 35 -26.05 19.15 2.47
N CYS A 36 -27.13 19.93 2.67
CA CYS A 36 -27.03 21.36 2.98
C CYS A 36 -26.14 21.62 4.21
N MET A 37 -26.30 20.85 5.29
CA MET A 37 -25.49 20.97 6.51
C MET A 37 -24.00 20.77 6.24
N TYR A 38 -23.63 19.72 5.49
CA TYR A 38 -22.22 19.47 5.15
C TYR A 38 -21.64 20.52 4.21
N ILE A 39 -22.42 20.99 3.22
CA ILE A 39 -21.98 22.07 2.33
C ILE A 39 -21.72 23.36 3.13
N GLU A 40 -22.58 23.70 4.09
CA GLU A 40 -22.37 24.86 4.97
C GLU A 40 -21.09 24.74 5.81
N ALA A 41 -20.80 23.55 6.34
CA ALA A 41 -19.57 23.30 7.10
C ALA A 41 -18.32 23.55 6.24
N VAL A 42 -18.28 23.00 5.01
CA VAL A 42 -17.15 23.19 4.08
C VAL A 42 -17.05 24.64 3.61
N LEU A 43 -18.18 25.32 3.37
CA LEU A 43 -18.18 26.74 3.02
C LEU A 43 -17.57 27.61 4.13
N ARG A 44 -17.87 27.35 5.40
CA ARG A 44 -17.25 28.08 6.54
C ARG A 44 -15.73 27.86 6.57
N LEU A 45 -15.30 26.62 6.34
CA LEU A 45 -13.88 26.28 6.33
C LEU A 45 -13.15 26.95 5.16
N LEU A 46 -13.71 26.94 3.94
CA LEU A 46 -13.14 27.65 2.79
C LEU A 46 -13.10 29.17 2.98
N ASN A 47 -14.12 29.78 3.59
CA ASN A 47 -14.09 31.21 3.92
C ASN A 47 -13.00 31.54 4.94
N THR A 48 -12.73 30.64 5.89
CA THR A 48 -11.64 30.80 6.86
C THR A 48 -10.28 30.71 6.15
N LEU A 49 -10.10 29.73 5.27
CA LEU A 49 -8.90 29.59 4.44
C LEU A 49 -8.69 30.78 3.50
N ALA A 50 -9.76 31.38 2.97
CA ALA A 50 -9.68 32.57 2.13
C ALA A 50 -9.11 33.78 2.89
N ALA A 51 -9.25 33.83 4.21
CA ALA A 51 -8.72 34.91 5.04
C ALA A 51 -7.22 34.76 5.36
N ILE A 52 -6.68 33.53 5.30
CA ILE A 52 -5.28 33.19 5.66
C ILE A 52 -4.23 34.03 4.89
N PRO A 53 -4.32 34.20 3.55
CA PRO A 53 -3.31 34.93 2.78
C PRO A 53 -3.13 36.39 3.17
N PHE A 54 -4.09 36.99 3.88
CA PHE A 54 -4.04 38.38 4.29
C PHE A 54 -3.27 38.60 5.61
N THR A 55 -2.69 37.54 6.18
CA THR A 55 -1.94 37.59 7.44
C THR A 55 -0.63 36.81 7.33
N SER A 56 0.46 37.34 7.91
CA SER A 56 1.73 36.62 8.02
C SER A 56 1.73 35.54 9.11
N LEU A 57 0.78 35.64 10.05
CA LEU A 57 0.63 34.72 11.18
C LEU A 57 0.29 33.30 10.72
N HIS A 58 -0.50 33.16 9.65
CA HIS A 58 -0.96 31.85 9.18
C HIS A 58 -0.09 31.21 8.07
N SER A 59 1.22 31.49 8.11
CA SER A 59 2.15 31.06 7.05
C SER A 59 2.39 29.55 7.01
N TYR A 60 2.32 28.87 8.16
CA TYR A 60 2.43 27.41 8.26
C TYR A 60 1.16 26.73 7.73
N GLU A 61 -0.02 27.22 8.12
CA GLU A 61 -1.31 26.71 7.67
C GLU A 61 -1.44 26.82 6.17
N LYS A 62 -1.01 27.95 5.58
CA LYS A 62 -0.97 28.10 4.12
C LYS A 62 -0.13 27.00 3.47
N GLN A 63 1.07 26.73 3.99
CA GLN A 63 1.95 25.74 3.36
C GLN A 63 1.48 24.30 3.57
N MET A 64 0.89 23.98 4.72
CA MET A 64 0.43 22.62 5.03
C MET A 64 -0.91 22.28 4.38
N PHE A 65 -1.85 23.23 4.31
CA PHE A 65 -3.24 22.93 3.95
C PHE A 65 -3.69 23.41 2.58
N TRP A 66 -2.98 24.32 1.91
CA TRP A 66 -3.51 24.92 0.67
C TRP A 66 -3.79 23.89 -0.44
N LYS A 67 -2.81 23.03 -0.74
CA LYS A 67 -2.96 21.96 -1.75
C LYS A 67 -3.94 20.87 -1.27
N PRO A 68 -3.82 20.32 -0.04
CA PRO A 68 -4.80 19.34 0.45
C PRO A 68 -6.24 19.84 0.49
N MET A 69 -6.46 21.10 0.84
CA MET A 69 -7.79 21.69 0.88
C MET A 69 -8.38 21.93 -0.51
N ARG A 70 -7.55 22.23 -1.51
CA ARG A 70 -7.97 22.27 -2.92
C ARG A 70 -8.51 20.91 -3.35
N VAL A 71 -7.72 19.86 -3.15
CA VAL A 71 -8.10 18.48 -3.50
C VAL A 71 -9.34 18.03 -2.72
N PHE A 72 -9.40 18.33 -1.42
CA PHE A 72 -10.57 18.04 -0.59
C PHE A 72 -11.84 18.69 -1.13
N ALA A 73 -11.81 19.99 -1.42
CA ALA A 73 -12.99 20.73 -1.87
C ALA A 73 -13.54 20.18 -3.18
N GLU A 74 -12.65 19.79 -4.10
CA GLU A 74 -13.01 19.17 -5.37
C GLU A 74 -13.63 17.78 -5.17
N LEU A 75 -13.00 16.92 -4.36
CA LEU A 75 -13.52 15.58 -4.05
C LEU A 75 -14.87 15.65 -3.32
N PHE A 76 -14.99 16.57 -2.36
CA PHE A 76 -16.22 16.83 -1.63
C PHE A 76 -17.35 17.28 -2.57
N TYR A 77 -17.07 18.22 -3.49
CA TYR A 77 -18.06 18.67 -4.48
C TYR A 77 -18.58 17.49 -5.30
N LEU A 78 -17.70 16.61 -5.80
CA LEU A 78 -18.06 15.44 -6.58
C LEU A 78 -18.90 14.44 -5.76
N ALA A 79 -18.52 14.18 -4.51
CA ALA A 79 -19.25 13.29 -3.62
C ALA A 79 -20.68 13.80 -3.35
N VAL A 80 -20.82 15.10 -3.07
CA VAL A 80 -22.14 15.73 -2.83
C VAL A 80 -22.99 15.74 -4.10
N ASP A 81 -22.41 16.05 -5.25
CA ASP A 81 -23.12 16.04 -6.55
C ASP A 81 -23.63 14.63 -6.90
N GLU A 82 -22.82 13.59 -6.67
CA GLU A 82 -23.24 12.21 -6.88
C GLU A 82 -24.31 11.79 -5.85
N ALA A 83 -24.18 12.19 -4.58
CA ALA A 83 -25.20 11.93 -3.55
C ALA A 83 -26.54 12.61 -3.88
N TYR A 84 -26.49 13.82 -4.42
CA TYR A 84 -27.66 14.58 -4.88
C TYR A 84 -28.35 13.93 -6.10
N LYS A 85 -27.57 13.36 -7.03
CA LYS A 85 -28.08 12.64 -8.21
C LYS A 85 -28.55 11.21 -7.89
N CYS A 86 -28.13 10.65 -6.75
CA CYS A 86 -28.39 9.27 -6.41
C CYS A 86 -29.86 9.01 -6.07
N THR A 87 -30.49 8.08 -6.78
CA THR A 87 -31.89 7.67 -6.57
C THR A 87 -32.03 6.50 -5.61
N THR A 88 -30.97 5.72 -5.40
CA THR A 88 -31.01 4.52 -4.56
C THR A 88 -30.69 4.84 -3.10
N ALA A 89 -31.64 4.66 -2.19
CA ALA A 89 -31.49 5.00 -0.78
C ALA A 89 -30.23 4.42 -0.12
N LYS A 90 -29.96 3.12 -0.32
CA LYS A 90 -28.76 2.45 0.24
C LYS A 90 -27.44 3.03 -0.29
N ARG A 91 -27.41 3.42 -1.57
CA ARG A 91 -26.22 4.00 -2.20
C ARG A 91 -26.02 5.44 -1.72
N LYS A 92 -27.10 6.22 -1.64
CA LYS A 92 -27.08 7.58 -1.13
C LYS A 92 -26.63 7.65 0.33
N GLN A 93 -27.12 6.74 1.18
CA GLN A 93 -26.69 6.64 2.57
C GLN A 93 -25.18 6.41 2.70
N ARG A 94 -24.59 5.52 1.88
CA ARG A 94 -23.14 5.29 1.88
C ARG A 94 -22.35 6.54 1.50
N LEU A 95 -22.80 7.26 0.47
CA LEU A 95 -22.18 8.52 0.04
C LEU A 95 -22.27 9.59 1.16
N ILE A 96 -23.41 9.69 1.84
CA ILE A 96 -23.57 10.61 2.97
C ILE A 96 -22.62 10.27 4.12
N CYS A 97 -22.48 8.99 4.48
CA CYS A 97 -21.52 8.57 5.52
C CYS A 97 -20.07 8.89 5.13
N GLU A 98 -19.72 8.74 3.86
CA GLU A 98 -18.40 9.08 3.33
C GLU A 98 -18.15 10.59 3.35
N ILE A 99 -19.15 11.40 2.98
CA ILE A 99 -19.12 12.86 3.09
C ILE A 99 -18.93 13.28 4.56
N GLU A 100 -19.72 12.72 5.46
CA GLU A 100 -19.62 12.98 6.90
C GLU A 100 -18.23 12.65 7.44
N PHE A 101 -17.71 11.48 7.09
CA PHE A 101 -16.39 11.03 7.49
C PHE A 101 -15.30 12.00 6.97
N GLY A 102 -15.35 12.37 5.69
CA GLY A 102 -14.40 13.32 5.09
C GLY A 102 -14.43 14.68 5.78
N VAL A 103 -15.61 15.27 5.96
CA VAL A 103 -15.77 16.58 6.63
C VAL A 103 -15.28 16.52 8.07
N LYS A 104 -15.68 15.50 8.84
CA LYS A 104 -15.31 15.35 10.25
C LYS A 104 -13.79 15.26 10.41
N ASN A 105 -13.12 14.43 9.59
CA ASN A 105 -11.67 14.29 9.67
C ASN A 105 -10.95 15.60 9.32
N VAL A 106 -11.30 16.24 8.20
CA VAL A 106 -10.66 17.49 7.80
C VAL A 106 -10.88 18.60 8.83
N VAL A 107 -12.09 18.74 9.35
CA VAL A 107 -12.38 19.75 10.38
C VAL A 107 -11.59 19.48 11.66
N ASN A 108 -11.55 18.23 12.14
CA ASN A 108 -10.80 17.88 13.34
C ASN A 108 -9.30 18.11 13.19
N ILE A 109 -8.73 17.76 12.02
CA ILE A 109 -7.31 17.95 11.74
C ILE A 109 -6.99 19.44 11.62
N TYR A 110 -7.82 20.19 10.90
CA TYR A 110 -7.67 21.63 10.74
C TYR A 110 -7.72 22.33 12.10
N GLN A 111 -8.67 21.96 12.96
CA GLN A 111 -8.76 22.49 14.32
C GLN A 111 -7.53 22.13 15.16
N SER A 112 -7.12 20.86 15.17
CA SER A 112 -5.97 20.39 15.95
C SER A 112 -4.66 21.08 15.55
N LEU A 113 -4.45 21.27 14.24
CA LEU A 113 -3.25 21.94 13.73
C LEU A 113 -3.29 23.46 13.92
N ILE A 114 -4.46 24.11 13.83
CA ILE A 114 -4.59 25.54 14.14
C ILE A 114 -4.37 25.81 15.62
N ASP A 115 -4.92 24.97 16.47
CA ASP A 115 -4.72 25.09 17.92
C ASP A 115 -3.23 24.91 18.24
N ALA A 116 -2.53 24.00 17.55
CA ALA A 116 -1.08 23.86 17.66
C ALA A 116 -0.28 25.06 17.13
N THR A 117 -0.61 25.60 15.93
CA THR A 117 0.09 26.77 15.35
C THR A 117 -0.13 28.03 16.16
N SER A 118 -1.38 28.29 16.54
CA SER A 118 -1.77 29.45 17.35
C SER A 118 -1.11 29.43 18.73
N ASN A 119 -0.80 28.25 19.27
CA ASN A 119 -0.13 28.10 20.55
C ASN A 119 1.40 28.28 20.45
N THR A 120 2.07 27.77 19.41
CA THR A 120 3.48 28.10 19.20
C THR A 120 3.73 29.60 19.00
N ASP A 121 2.76 30.32 18.43
CA ASP A 121 2.83 31.78 18.32
C ASP A 121 2.42 32.47 19.64
N ARG A 122 1.59 31.83 20.48
CA ARG A 122 1.20 32.28 21.83
C ARG A 122 2.18 31.90 22.95
N GLU A 123 3.20 31.08 22.72
CA GLU A 123 4.25 30.83 23.72
C GLU A 123 5.08 32.09 24.07
N MET A 124 4.84 33.23 23.40
CA MET A 124 5.30 34.55 23.90
C MET A 124 4.38 35.18 24.98
N VAL A 125 3.16 34.67 25.20
CA VAL A 125 2.20 35.19 26.20
C VAL A 125 1.41 34.02 26.82
N VAL A 126 1.96 33.43 27.88
CA VAL A 126 1.34 32.38 28.70
C VAL A 126 0.02 32.87 29.30
N ASN A 127 -1.08 32.13 29.09
CA ASN A 127 -2.34 32.33 29.82
C ASN A 127 -2.68 31.05 30.63
N PRO A 128 -2.57 31.05 31.97
CA PRO A 128 -2.54 29.84 32.79
C PRO A 128 -3.92 29.24 33.13
N THR A 129 -4.98 29.51 32.35
CA THR A 129 -6.36 29.22 32.80
C THR A 129 -7.19 28.29 31.92
N LEU A 130 -6.68 27.78 30.80
CA LEU A 130 -7.35 26.75 30.01
C LEU A 130 -6.30 25.91 29.27
N GLU A 131 -5.77 24.90 29.94
CA GLU A 131 -5.05 23.81 29.29
C GLU A 131 -6.07 22.89 28.59
N ALA A 132 -6.47 23.25 27.38
CA ALA A 132 -7.07 22.30 26.43
C ALA A 132 -5.98 21.75 25.52
N HIS A 133 -4.86 21.29 26.12
CA HIS A 133 -3.75 20.69 25.40
C HIS A 133 -4.08 19.22 25.16
N ILE A 134 -4.31 18.83 23.90
CA ILE A 134 -4.33 17.41 23.54
C ILE A 134 -3.04 17.03 22.80
N PHE A 135 -2.34 17.98 22.15
CA PHE A 135 -1.13 17.71 21.35
C PHE A 135 -0.09 18.84 21.45
N GLU A 136 1.17 18.51 21.74
CA GLU A 136 2.34 19.40 21.74
C GLU A 136 3.24 19.12 20.52
N VAL A 137 2.70 19.25 19.30
CA VAL A 137 3.48 19.00 18.08
C VAL A 137 3.95 20.30 17.45
N SER A 138 5.27 20.42 17.25
CA SER A 138 5.86 21.57 16.58
C SER A 138 5.33 21.69 15.14
N PRO A 139 4.65 22.79 14.77
CA PRO A 139 4.18 23.01 13.39
C PRO A 139 5.30 23.01 12.36
N LYS A 140 6.53 23.28 12.80
CA LYS A 140 7.73 23.24 11.94
C LYS A 140 8.09 21.81 11.51
N ILE A 141 7.93 20.85 12.42
CA ILE A 141 8.14 19.42 12.13
C ILE A 141 7.04 18.92 11.20
N SER A 142 5.78 19.26 11.48
CA SER A 142 4.64 18.95 10.60
C SER A 142 4.82 19.54 9.20
N LEU A 143 5.27 20.80 9.11
CA LEU A 143 5.57 21.44 7.82
C LEU A 143 6.72 20.75 7.09
N TYR A 144 7.78 20.36 7.80
CA TYR A 144 8.91 19.64 7.21
C TYR A 144 8.46 18.34 6.53
N TYR A 145 7.68 17.52 7.24
CA TYR A 145 7.14 16.28 6.68
C TYR A 145 6.12 16.56 5.55
N ALA A 146 5.26 17.57 5.68
CA ALA A 146 4.30 17.93 4.63
C ALA A 146 5.03 18.34 3.33
N LYS A 147 6.11 19.12 3.43
CA LYS A 147 6.96 19.47 2.28
C LYS A 147 7.65 18.25 1.70
N LEU A 148 8.14 17.34 2.54
CA LEU A 148 8.76 16.09 2.08
C LEU A 148 7.77 15.24 1.26
N LEU A 149 6.52 15.13 1.73
CA LEU A 149 5.43 14.43 1.06
C LEU A 149 5.01 15.12 -0.26
N ASP A 150 5.01 16.44 -0.30
CA ASP A 150 4.70 17.18 -1.52
C ASP A 150 5.80 17.04 -2.58
N GLU A 151 7.08 17.07 -2.17
CA GLU A 151 8.21 16.86 -3.08
C GLU A 151 8.24 15.44 -3.65
N ILE A 152 8.02 14.41 -2.84
CA ILE A 152 7.97 13.03 -3.34
C ILE A 152 6.77 12.85 -4.28
N SER A 153 5.61 13.44 -3.96
CA SER A 153 4.46 13.45 -4.86
C SER A 153 4.82 14.08 -6.20
N LYS A 154 5.35 15.31 -6.23
CA LYS A 154 5.74 16.00 -7.46
C LYS A 154 6.78 15.23 -8.28
N THR A 155 7.67 14.50 -7.59
CA THR A 155 8.70 13.70 -8.24
C THR A 155 8.13 12.44 -8.90
N LEU A 156 7.03 11.91 -8.36
CA LEU A 156 6.48 10.62 -8.78
C LEU A 156 5.15 10.72 -9.53
N THR A 157 4.51 11.89 -9.54
CA THR A 157 3.22 12.09 -10.21
C THR A 157 3.37 13.22 -11.22
N GLU A 158 3.01 12.93 -12.47
CA GLU A 158 2.96 13.95 -13.54
C GLU A 158 1.78 14.92 -13.33
N THR A 159 0.89 14.61 -12.39
CA THR A 159 -0.31 15.38 -12.06
C THR A 159 -0.27 15.89 -10.62
N GLU A 160 -0.81 17.09 -10.36
CA GLU A 160 -0.97 17.65 -9.00
C GLU A 160 -2.16 17.05 -8.22
N ASN A 161 -2.58 15.85 -8.58
CA ASN A 161 -3.84 15.26 -8.12
C ASN A 161 -3.73 14.58 -6.75
N TYR A 162 -2.51 14.39 -6.24
CA TYR A 162 -2.24 13.78 -4.93
C TYR A 162 -1.92 14.85 -3.89
N ALA A 163 -2.57 14.74 -2.73
CA ALA A 163 -2.29 15.58 -1.59
C ALA A 163 -2.31 14.78 -0.29
N PHE A 164 -1.49 15.23 0.66
CA PHE A 164 -1.28 14.57 1.95
C PHE A 164 -1.61 15.53 3.08
N ILE A 165 -2.35 15.05 4.07
CA ILE A 165 -2.58 15.76 5.33
C ILE A 165 -1.90 14.95 6.43
N LEU A 166 -1.00 15.59 7.16
CA LEU A 166 -0.38 15.01 8.34
C LEU A 166 -1.12 15.48 9.58
N ALA A 167 -1.49 14.55 10.45
CA ALA A 167 -2.18 14.85 11.68
C ALA A 167 -1.50 14.14 12.86
N PRO A 168 -1.14 14.84 13.93
CA PRO A 168 -0.72 14.17 15.14
C PRO A 168 -1.89 13.40 15.77
N SER A 169 -1.59 12.30 16.43
CA SER A 169 -2.57 11.37 16.99
C SER A 169 -2.09 10.80 18.32
N LEU A 170 -3.04 10.52 19.23
CA LEU A 170 -2.78 9.79 20.48
C LEU A 170 -2.72 8.27 20.26
N GLN A 171 -2.91 7.82 19.03
CA GLN A 171 -2.79 6.41 18.67
C GLN A 171 -1.36 5.94 18.90
N THR A 172 -1.20 4.65 19.15
CA THR A 172 0.12 4.04 19.31
C THR A 172 0.81 3.75 17.98
N LYS A 173 0.14 4.00 16.85
CA LYS A 173 0.53 3.58 15.51
C LYS A 173 0.35 4.67 14.49
N VAL A 174 1.18 4.64 13.45
CA VAL A 174 0.90 5.42 12.23
C VAL A 174 -0.31 4.79 11.55
N GLU A 175 -1.26 5.61 11.13
CA GLU A 175 -2.45 5.14 10.41
C GLU A 175 -2.68 6.01 9.19
N THR A 176 -3.04 5.38 8.07
CA THR A 176 -3.30 6.07 6.81
C THR A 176 -4.68 5.78 6.27
N TYR A 177 -5.34 6.82 5.79
CA TYR A 177 -6.67 6.74 5.22
C TYR A 177 -6.76 7.59 3.95
N GLU A 178 -7.26 6.99 2.88
CA GLU A 178 -7.69 7.73 1.70
C GLU A 178 -9.10 8.30 1.96
N LEU A 179 -9.24 9.62 1.85
CA LEU A 179 -10.55 10.26 1.90
C LEU A 179 -11.26 10.05 0.56
N PHE A 180 -12.56 9.72 0.63
CA PHE A 180 -13.39 9.42 -0.54
C PHE A 180 -12.98 8.15 -1.31
N ASP A 181 -12.49 7.12 -0.61
CA ASP A 181 -11.97 5.85 -1.14
C ASP A 181 -13.04 4.89 -1.73
N SER A 182 -14.34 5.23 -1.68
CA SER A 182 -15.36 4.28 -2.12
C SER A 182 -15.23 3.93 -3.59
N GLN A 183 -15.54 2.67 -3.95
CA GLN A 183 -15.57 2.21 -5.35
C GLN A 183 -16.44 3.12 -6.23
N ILE A 184 -17.48 3.72 -5.64
CA ILE A 184 -18.38 4.66 -6.32
C ILE A 184 -17.61 5.92 -6.75
N MET A 185 -16.79 6.48 -5.85
CA MET A 185 -15.95 7.63 -6.12
C MET A 185 -14.84 7.27 -7.11
N LYS A 186 -14.19 6.11 -6.94
CA LYS A 186 -13.15 5.62 -7.87
C LYS A 186 -13.65 5.52 -9.31
N THR A 187 -14.87 5.03 -9.55
CA THR A 187 -15.43 4.90 -10.92
C THR A 187 -15.71 6.25 -11.59
N ARG A 188 -16.04 7.32 -10.83
CA ARG A 188 -16.26 8.67 -11.37
C ARG A 188 -14.99 9.50 -11.46
N LEU A 189 -14.01 9.21 -10.62
CA LEU A 189 -12.69 9.86 -10.61
C LEU A 189 -11.71 9.23 -11.63
N GLN A 190 -12.15 8.27 -12.45
CA GLN A 190 -11.33 7.58 -13.46
C GLN A 190 -10.59 8.53 -14.41
N ASP A 191 -11.12 9.74 -14.64
CA ASP A 191 -10.47 10.75 -15.49
C ASP A 191 -9.50 11.68 -14.73
N ASN A 192 -9.45 11.64 -13.39
CA ASN A 192 -8.73 12.65 -12.59
C ASN A 192 -7.72 12.10 -11.58
N GLU A 193 -7.60 10.79 -11.28
CA GLU A 193 -6.62 10.23 -10.32
C GLU A 193 -6.39 11.06 -9.03
N ARG A 194 -7.44 11.74 -8.52
CA ARG A 194 -7.31 12.62 -7.35
C ARG A 194 -7.44 11.82 -6.08
N GLN A 195 -6.43 11.90 -5.23
CA GLN A 195 -6.40 11.22 -3.95
C GLN A 195 -5.95 12.18 -2.85
N LEU A 196 -6.69 12.17 -1.74
CA LEU A 196 -6.37 12.89 -0.54
C LEU A 196 -6.09 11.88 0.57
N ILE A 197 -4.83 11.79 0.97
CA ILE A 197 -4.37 10.83 1.98
C ILE A 197 -4.19 11.57 3.29
N VAL A 198 -4.81 11.07 4.35
CA VAL A 198 -4.59 11.52 5.72
C VAL A 198 -3.66 10.52 6.39
N ILE A 199 -2.58 11.02 6.99
CA ILE A 199 -1.60 10.24 7.73
C ILE A 199 -1.61 10.72 9.17
N PHE A 200 -2.08 9.85 10.07
CA PHE A 200 -2.01 10.03 11.50
C PHE A 200 -0.66 9.54 12.01
N ILE A 201 0.07 10.39 12.73
CA ILE A 201 1.37 10.05 13.31
C ILE A 201 1.24 10.10 14.84
N PRO A 202 1.67 9.06 15.57
CA PRO A 202 1.70 9.10 17.02
C PRO A 202 2.57 10.25 17.52
N GLU A 203 2.03 11.01 18.47
CA GLU A 203 2.76 12.10 19.11
C GLU A 203 4.08 11.64 19.74
N SER A 204 4.12 10.41 20.26
CA SER A 204 5.31 9.83 20.89
C SER A 204 6.52 9.64 19.96
N ILE A 205 6.33 9.70 18.64
CA ILE A 205 7.39 9.47 17.65
C ILE A 205 7.53 10.59 16.62
N ILE A 206 6.64 11.59 16.63
CA ILE A 206 6.58 12.61 15.56
C ILE A 206 7.85 13.46 15.45
N ASP A 207 8.59 13.59 16.56
CA ASP A 207 9.86 14.30 16.64
C ASP A 207 11.08 13.48 16.17
N GLN A 208 10.90 12.18 15.89
CA GLN A 208 11.94 11.28 15.41
C GLN A 208 12.21 11.47 13.91
N VAL A 209 12.92 12.55 13.57
CA VAL A 209 13.20 12.99 12.20
C VAL A 209 14.02 12.01 11.34
N ASP A 210 14.65 11.03 11.96
CA ASP A 210 15.36 9.92 11.30
C ASP A 210 14.44 8.75 10.93
N ILE A 211 13.34 8.57 11.68
CA ILE A 211 12.43 7.42 11.58
C ILE A 211 11.16 7.78 10.80
N ILE A 212 10.54 8.92 11.11
CA ILE A 212 9.27 9.31 10.50
C ILE A 212 9.34 9.40 8.97
N PRO A 213 10.39 9.97 8.34
CA PRO A 213 10.49 9.96 6.88
C PRO A 213 10.43 8.56 6.27
N VAL A 214 10.98 7.54 6.95
CA VAL A 214 10.93 6.15 6.50
C VAL A 214 9.49 5.62 6.53
N ALA A 215 8.79 5.84 7.65
CA ALA A 215 7.39 5.45 7.80
C ALA A 215 6.49 6.16 6.79
N LEU A 216 6.67 7.46 6.60
CA LEU A 216 5.93 8.25 5.63
C LEU A 216 6.12 7.75 4.21
N PHE A 217 7.36 7.47 3.80
CA PHE A 217 7.61 6.96 2.46
C PHE A 217 7.00 5.58 2.25
N HIS A 218 7.14 4.66 3.21
CA HIS A 218 6.47 3.36 3.14
C HIS A 218 4.96 3.56 2.87
N GLU A 219 4.29 4.39 3.68
CA GLU A 219 2.85 4.61 3.56
C GLU A 219 2.45 5.24 2.22
N VAL A 220 3.18 6.25 1.78
CA VAL A 220 2.90 6.97 0.54
C VAL A 220 2.99 6.05 -0.67
N TYR A 221 3.87 5.05 -0.66
CA TYR A 221 3.98 4.05 -1.75
C TYR A 221 2.81 3.06 -1.82
N HIS A 222 1.94 2.99 -0.80
CA HIS A 222 0.66 2.29 -0.94
C HIS A 222 -0.31 3.04 -1.86
N PHE A 223 -0.13 4.36 -2.04
CA PHE A 223 -1.03 5.22 -2.81
C PHE A 223 -0.41 5.68 -4.13
N LEU A 224 0.85 6.13 -4.09
CA LEU A 224 1.56 6.58 -5.28
C LEU A 224 1.86 5.42 -6.25
N THR A 225 2.43 5.77 -7.40
CA THR A 225 3.04 4.83 -8.35
C THR A 225 2.10 3.71 -8.84
N SER A 226 0.87 4.08 -9.25
CA SER A 226 -0.14 3.15 -9.78
C SER A 226 0.39 2.34 -10.98
N VAL A 227 1.16 2.98 -11.87
CA VAL A 227 1.77 2.39 -13.06
C VAL A 227 2.92 1.46 -12.68
N GLU A 228 3.85 1.92 -11.85
CA GLU A 228 5.05 1.13 -11.51
C GLU A 228 4.72 -0.11 -10.66
N ARG A 229 3.57 -0.10 -9.96
CA ARG A 229 3.04 -1.28 -9.27
C ARG A 229 2.68 -2.44 -10.21
N ASN A 230 2.55 -2.19 -11.51
CA ASN A 230 2.22 -3.17 -12.54
C ASN A 230 1.18 -4.20 -12.06
N ARG A 231 -0.04 -3.73 -11.78
CA ARG A 231 -1.10 -4.53 -11.12
C ARG A 231 -1.42 -5.82 -11.88
N ASN A 232 -1.26 -5.83 -13.20
CA ASN A 232 -1.46 -7.01 -14.05
C ASN A 232 -0.39 -8.07 -13.78
N LEU A 233 0.89 -7.68 -13.83
CA LEU A 233 2.00 -8.60 -13.54
C LEU A 233 1.93 -9.10 -12.09
N ARG A 234 1.57 -8.22 -11.13
CA ARG A 234 1.36 -8.61 -9.74
C ARG A 234 0.31 -9.70 -9.61
N ALA A 235 -0.85 -9.53 -10.26
CA ALA A 235 -1.92 -10.52 -10.25
C ALA A 235 -1.44 -11.84 -10.88
N GLU A 236 -0.75 -11.79 -12.03
CA GLU A 236 -0.20 -12.98 -12.68
C GLU A 236 0.78 -13.75 -11.77
N CYS A 237 1.73 -13.06 -11.14
CA CYS A 237 2.69 -13.68 -10.22
C CYS A 237 1.99 -14.23 -8.96
N LEU A 238 1.04 -13.48 -8.39
CA LEU A 238 0.22 -13.93 -7.28
C LEU A 238 -0.59 -15.21 -7.62
N LEU A 239 -1.17 -15.28 -8.81
CA LEU A 239 -1.88 -16.48 -9.29
C LEU A 239 -0.96 -17.69 -9.30
N LYS A 240 0.25 -17.55 -9.84
CA LYS A 240 1.25 -18.64 -9.88
C LYS A 240 1.63 -19.08 -8.47
N GLN A 241 1.84 -18.15 -7.55
CA GLN A 241 2.09 -18.46 -6.13
C GLN A 241 0.93 -19.24 -5.51
N MET A 242 -0.30 -18.78 -5.76
CA MET A 242 -1.51 -19.42 -5.24
C MET A 242 -1.69 -20.82 -5.79
N ILE A 243 -1.50 -21.03 -7.10
CA ILE A 243 -1.57 -22.36 -7.73
C ILE A 243 -0.56 -23.28 -7.06
N TYR A 244 0.70 -22.84 -6.92
CA TYR A 244 1.74 -23.64 -6.29
C TYR A 244 1.37 -24.01 -4.84
N GLY A 245 0.97 -23.01 -4.02
CA GLY A 245 0.60 -23.23 -2.62
C GLY A 245 -0.58 -24.19 -2.45
N VAL A 246 -1.58 -24.10 -3.32
CA VAL A 246 -2.75 -24.99 -3.30
C VAL A 246 -2.38 -26.40 -3.77
N VAL A 247 -1.55 -26.54 -4.81
CA VAL A 247 -1.05 -27.84 -5.25
C VAL A 247 -0.30 -28.53 -4.12
N GLN A 248 0.61 -27.84 -3.43
CA GLN A 248 1.32 -28.39 -2.27
C GLN A 248 0.37 -28.86 -1.16
N LEU A 249 -0.70 -28.11 -0.90
CA LEU A 249 -1.73 -28.51 0.05
C LEU A 249 -2.47 -29.77 -0.37
N VAL A 250 -2.88 -29.85 -1.63
CA VAL A 250 -3.65 -30.98 -2.17
C VAL A 250 -2.79 -32.26 -2.18
N PHE A 251 -1.53 -32.15 -2.57
CA PHE A 251 -0.60 -33.27 -2.73
C PHE A 251 0.31 -33.46 -1.51
N ARG A 252 -0.07 -32.95 -0.33
CA ARG A 252 0.62 -33.22 0.95
C ARG A 252 0.39 -34.66 1.38
N PHE A 253 1.13 -35.58 0.77
CA PHE A 253 1.02 -37.01 1.05
C PHE A 253 1.77 -37.40 2.33
N LYS A 254 1.11 -38.18 3.20
CA LYS A 254 1.73 -38.72 4.42
C LYS A 254 2.33 -40.11 4.15
N LYS A 255 1.82 -40.84 3.15
CA LYS A 255 2.13 -42.26 2.96
C LYS A 255 2.66 -42.63 1.57
N ILE A 256 2.29 -41.92 0.51
CA ILE A 256 2.59 -42.32 -0.87
C ILE A 256 3.15 -41.13 -1.66
N GLN A 257 4.38 -41.25 -2.16
CA GLN A 257 4.93 -40.24 -3.08
C GLN A 257 4.49 -40.52 -4.52
N LEU A 258 3.97 -39.48 -5.18
CA LEU A 258 3.83 -39.42 -6.63
C LEU A 258 5.05 -38.71 -7.21
N ASP A 259 5.44 -39.07 -8.44
CA ASP A 259 6.48 -38.35 -9.14
C ASP A 259 5.99 -36.96 -9.59
N PRO A 260 6.89 -35.99 -9.79
CA PRO A 260 6.52 -34.63 -10.17
C PRO A 260 5.77 -34.51 -11.51
N GLN A 261 5.99 -35.43 -12.46
CA GLN A 261 5.34 -35.38 -13.77
C GLN A 261 3.86 -35.75 -13.65
N THR A 262 3.57 -36.82 -12.89
CA THR A 262 2.19 -37.23 -12.56
C THR A 262 1.45 -36.11 -11.80
N ILE A 263 2.11 -35.47 -10.82
CA ILE A 263 1.53 -34.33 -10.10
C ILE A 263 1.21 -33.20 -11.09
N SER A 264 2.13 -32.87 -11.99
CA SER A 264 1.95 -31.81 -12.98
C SER A 264 0.77 -32.08 -13.93
N LEU A 265 0.61 -33.32 -14.40
CA LEU A 265 -0.52 -33.74 -15.25
C LEU A 265 -1.86 -33.61 -14.52
N ILE A 266 -1.93 -34.07 -13.27
CA ILE A 266 -3.17 -34.00 -12.47
C ILE A 266 -3.52 -32.53 -12.17
N HIS A 267 -2.56 -31.75 -11.68
CA HIS A 267 -2.71 -30.31 -11.44
C HIS A 267 -3.20 -29.57 -12.68
N PHE A 268 -2.56 -29.76 -13.84
CA PHE A 268 -2.95 -29.07 -15.07
C PHE A 268 -4.40 -29.36 -15.43
N SER A 269 -4.84 -30.62 -15.30
CA SER A 269 -6.22 -30.99 -15.63
C SER A 269 -7.30 -30.33 -14.75
N TRP A 270 -6.98 -30.00 -13.51
CA TRP A 270 -7.91 -29.41 -12.56
C TRP A 270 -7.90 -27.89 -12.60
N PHE A 271 -6.72 -27.28 -12.74
CA PHE A 271 -6.53 -25.84 -12.63
C PHE A 271 -6.39 -25.12 -13.99
N ALA A 272 -6.28 -25.82 -15.13
CA ALA A 272 -6.08 -25.16 -16.43
C ALA A 272 -7.24 -24.24 -16.83
N SER A 273 -8.50 -24.66 -16.62
CA SER A 273 -9.66 -23.82 -16.98
C SER A 273 -9.72 -22.55 -16.13
N MET A 274 -9.45 -22.69 -14.83
CA MET A 274 -9.37 -21.60 -13.86
C MET A 274 -8.24 -20.62 -14.24
N ASN A 275 -7.04 -21.15 -14.49
CA ASN A 275 -5.87 -20.37 -14.88
C ASN A 275 -6.12 -19.59 -16.19
N LYS A 276 -6.70 -20.25 -17.20
CA LYS A 276 -7.05 -19.59 -18.48
C LYS A 276 -8.08 -18.50 -18.29
N HIS A 277 -9.11 -18.73 -17.48
CA HIS A 277 -10.15 -17.75 -17.19
C HIS A 277 -9.57 -16.51 -16.51
N ILE A 278 -8.80 -16.69 -15.42
CA ILE A 278 -8.17 -15.59 -14.69
C ILE A 278 -7.20 -14.81 -15.58
N LEU A 279 -6.32 -15.49 -16.32
CA LEU A 279 -5.37 -14.81 -17.21
C LEU A 279 -6.08 -14.02 -18.31
N ASN A 280 -7.22 -14.50 -18.81
CA ASN A 280 -8.04 -13.74 -19.75
C ASN A 280 -8.61 -12.46 -19.11
N VAL A 281 -9.07 -12.51 -17.86
CA VAL A 281 -9.57 -11.32 -17.14
C VAL A 281 -8.43 -10.31 -16.95
N ILE A 282 -7.24 -10.77 -16.55
CA ILE A 282 -6.05 -9.93 -16.34
C ILE A 282 -5.63 -9.26 -17.66
N ASN A 283 -5.54 -10.02 -18.75
CA ASN A 283 -5.00 -9.53 -20.01
C ASN A 283 -5.98 -8.66 -20.81
N ASN A 284 -7.29 -8.92 -20.67
CA ASN A 284 -8.31 -8.18 -21.43
C ASN A 284 -8.81 -6.93 -20.71
N GLY A 285 -8.24 -6.58 -19.55
CA GLY A 285 -8.47 -5.30 -18.85
C GLY A 285 -9.93 -5.03 -18.46
N GLN A 286 -10.73 -6.08 -18.27
CA GLN A 286 -12.17 -5.91 -18.03
C GLN A 286 -12.50 -5.38 -16.62
N GLU A 287 -11.57 -5.49 -15.67
CA GLU A 287 -11.73 -5.03 -14.29
C GLU A 287 -10.43 -4.43 -13.73
N GLU A 288 -10.55 -3.44 -12.83
CA GLU A 288 -9.41 -2.94 -12.08
C GLU A 288 -8.92 -3.97 -11.05
N LEU A 289 -7.67 -4.41 -11.20
CA LEU A 289 -7.05 -5.46 -10.39
C LEU A 289 -6.53 -4.95 -9.03
N TYR A 290 -7.41 -4.32 -8.26
CA TYR A 290 -7.18 -4.06 -6.84
C TYR A 290 -7.17 -5.37 -6.05
N PHE A 291 -6.51 -5.37 -4.89
CA PHE A 291 -6.37 -6.58 -4.08
C PHE A 291 -7.71 -7.18 -3.68
N ASP A 292 -8.73 -6.39 -3.34
CA ASP A 292 -10.06 -6.90 -2.99
C ASP A 292 -10.79 -7.57 -4.16
N THR A 293 -10.58 -7.05 -5.38
CA THR A 293 -11.13 -7.65 -6.60
C THR A 293 -10.42 -8.98 -6.88
N VAL A 294 -9.09 -8.98 -6.87
CA VAL A 294 -8.26 -10.16 -7.09
C VAL A 294 -8.54 -11.24 -6.03
N ALA A 295 -8.64 -10.86 -4.75
CA ALA A 295 -8.91 -11.79 -3.65
C ALA A 295 -10.26 -12.49 -3.83
N ARG A 296 -11.32 -11.74 -4.16
CA ARG A 296 -12.67 -12.32 -4.38
C ARG A 296 -12.69 -13.23 -5.59
N MET A 297 -12.10 -12.79 -6.71
CA MET A 297 -11.98 -13.59 -7.92
C MET A 297 -11.23 -14.89 -7.62
N TYR A 298 -10.03 -14.83 -7.06
CA TYR A 298 -9.21 -16.02 -6.80
C TYR A 298 -9.90 -16.94 -5.80
N TYR A 299 -10.44 -16.41 -4.70
CA TYR A 299 -11.14 -17.23 -3.72
C TYR A 299 -12.27 -18.05 -4.35
N LYS A 300 -13.08 -17.44 -5.22
CA LYS A 300 -14.16 -18.13 -5.93
C LYS A 300 -13.60 -19.21 -6.86
N GLU A 301 -12.69 -18.82 -7.76
CA GLU A 301 -12.16 -19.67 -8.82
C GLU A 301 -11.37 -20.88 -8.27
N PHE A 302 -10.58 -20.68 -7.21
CA PHE A 302 -9.87 -21.77 -6.52
C PHE A 302 -10.82 -22.75 -5.83
N ASN A 303 -11.89 -22.27 -5.19
CA ASN A 303 -12.87 -23.15 -4.56
C ASN A 303 -13.62 -23.98 -5.60
N GLU A 304 -13.99 -23.40 -6.75
CA GLU A 304 -14.60 -24.13 -7.87
C GLU A 304 -13.65 -25.19 -8.44
N ALA A 305 -12.37 -24.86 -8.62
CA ALA A 305 -11.36 -25.81 -9.08
C ALA A 305 -11.15 -26.96 -8.07
N LEU A 306 -11.15 -26.67 -6.76
CA LEU A 306 -11.03 -27.69 -5.72
C LEU A 306 -12.25 -28.60 -5.61
N LEU A 307 -13.46 -28.07 -5.81
CA LEU A 307 -14.69 -28.87 -5.89
C LEU A 307 -14.61 -29.85 -7.08
N LYS A 308 -14.09 -29.41 -8.22
CA LYS A 308 -13.82 -30.29 -9.36
C LYS A 308 -12.74 -31.32 -9.03
N ALA A 309 -11.65 -30.91 -8.38
CA ALA A 309 -10.59 -31.84 -7.95
C ALA A 309 -11.12 -32.91 -6.98
N TYR A 310 -12.08 -32.57 -6.12
CA TYR A 310 -12.69 -33.51 -5.16
C TYR A 310 -13.43 -34.68 -5.82
N SER A 311 -13.95 -34.51 -7.05
CA SER A 311 -14.57 -35.61 -7.80
C SER A 311 -13.56 -36.68 -8.19
N LEU A 312 -12.27 -36.32 -8.27
CA LEU A 312 -11.15 -37.14 -8.72
C LEU A 312 -11.34 -37.72 -10.13
N GLU A 313 -12.16 -37.08 -10.96
CA GLU A 313 -12.45 -37.57 -12.30
C GLU A 313 -11.18 -37.68 -13.16
N GLY A 314 -10.96 -38.87 -13.74
CA GLY A 314 -9.80 -39.17 -14.57
C GLY A 314 -8.45 -39.20 -13.84
N ILE A 315 -8.43 -39.38 -12.51
CA ILE A 315 -7.17 -39.61 -11.76
C ILE A 315 -6.57 -40.97 -12.08
N GLU A 316 -7.41 -42.00 -12.20
CA GLU A 316 -6.98 -43.38 -12.51
C GLU A 316 -6.18 -43.38 -13.82
N ASP A 317 -6.73 -42.79 -14.87
CA ASP A 317 -6.10 -42.69 -16.19
C ASP A 317 -4.80 -41.85 -16.20
N LYS A 318 -4.62 -40.91 -15.26
CA LYS A 318 -3.43 -40.04 -15.17
C LYS A 318 -2.32 -40.63 -14.30
N ILE A 319 -2.67 -41.48 -13.34
CA ILE A 319 -1.70 -42.29 -12.59
C ILE A 319 -1.28 -43.52 -13.43
N LEU A 320 -2.09 -43.91 -14.42
CA LEU A 320 -1.75 -44.93 -15.40
C LEU A 320 -0.86 -44.36 -16.52
N ASP A 321 0.35 -44.88 -16.61
CA ASP A 321 1.17 -44.80 -17.84
C ASP A 321 1.65 -46.19 -18.28
N LYS A 322 0.90 -47.25 -17.93
CA LYS A 322 1.33 -48.65 -18.19
C LYS A 322 0.17 -49.57 -18.55
N ASN A 323 0.36 -50.32 -19.64
CA ASN A 323 -0.40 -51.52 -19.96
C ASN A 323 -0.03 -52.65 -18.97
N ILE A 324 -0.66 -52.63 -17.79
CA ILE A 324 -0.46 -53.68 -16.77
C ILE A 324 -1.22 -54.94 -17.20
N THR A 325 -0.49 -55.98 -17.56
CA THR A 325 -1.05 -57.29 -17.95
C THR A 325 -1.10 -58.31 -16.80
N ASP A 326 -0.34 -58.09 -15.72
CA ASP A 326 -0.37 -58.94 -14.52
C ASP A 326 -1.47 -58.50 -13.52
N TYR A 327 -2.30 -59.46 -13.12
CA TYR A 327 -3.40 -59.26 -12.18
C TYR A 327 -2.91 -58.91 -10.75
N ALA A 328 -1.78 -59.46 -10.32
CA ALA A 328 -1.24 -59.16 -8.98
C ALA A 328 -0.71 -57.73 -8.88
N GLU A 329 -0.03 -57.25 -9.94
CA GLU A 329 0.35 -55.84 -10.08
C GLU A 329 -0.88 -54.91 -10.16
N LEU A 330 -1.93 -55.32 -10.89
CA LEU A 330 -3.18 -54.55 -10.99
C LEU A 330 -3.86 -54.34 -9.62
N ILE A 331 -3.86 -55.35 -8.74
CA ILE A 331 -4.43 -55.22 -7.38
C ILE A 331 -3.61 -54.23 -6.53
N LYS A 332 -2.27 -54.35 -6.54
CA LYS A 332 -1.39 -53.41 -5.81
C LYS A 332 -1.57 -51.98 -6.32
N TYR A 333 -1.73 -51.83 -7.63
CA TYR A 333 -1.99 -50.55 -8.29
C TYR A 333 -3.33 -49.93 -7.84
N ARG A 334 -4.44 -50.67 -7.93
CA ARG A 334 -5.76 -50.18 -7.51
C ARG A 334 -5.78 -49.75 -6.05
N LYS A 335 -5.02 -50.46 -5.20
CA LYS A 335 -4.82 -50.05 -3.80
C LYS A 335 -4.08 -48.72 -3.72
N LYS A 336 -2.97 -48.54 -4.44
CA LYS A 336 -2.21 -47.27 -4.49
C LYS A 336 -3.10 -46.10 -4.92
N VAL A 337 -3.89 -46.25 -6.00
CA VAL A 337 -4.79 -45.19 -6.47
C VAL A 337 -5.85 -44.86 -5.43
N LYS A 338 -6.46 -45.87 -4.81
CA LYS A 338 -7.46 -45.68 -3.76
C LYS A 338 -6.86 -44.92 -2.56
N ASP A 339 -5.66 -45.28 -2.14
CA ASP A 339 -4.97 -44.64 -1.02
C ASP A 339 -4.62 -43.17 -1.35
N VAL A 340 -4.05 -42.90 -2.53
CA VAL A 340 -3.76 -41.53 -3.03
C VAL A 340 -5.03 -40.70 -3.14
N SER A 341 -6.08 -41.26 -3.71
CA SER A 341 -7.40 -40.62 -3.87
C SER A 341 -8.01 -40.25 -2.52
N SER A 342 -7.89 -41.13 -1.53
CA SER A 342 -8.36 -40.87 -0.17
C SER A 342 -7.58 -39.74 0.49
N GLU A 343 -6.25 -39.72 0.33
CA GLU A 343 -5.38 -38.69 0.91
C GLU A 343 -5.66 -37.31 0.27
N ILE A 344 -5.81 -37.24 -1.05
CA ILE A 344 -6.20 -36.01 -1.76
C ILE A 344 -7.55 -35.49 -1.25
N ARG A 345 -8.55 -36.36 -1.08
CA ARG A 345 -9.87 -35.94 -0.56
C ARG A 345 -9.77 -35.42 0.87
N GLU A 346 -9.02 -36.10 1.76
CA GLU A 346 -8.78 -35.64 3.13
C GLU A 346 -8.11 -34.26 3.14
N ASN A 347 -7.11 -34.06 2.29
CA ASN A 347 -6.43 -32.78 2.13
C ASN A 347 -7.38 -31.69 1.63
N ILE A 348 -8.17 -31.94 0.59
CA ILE A 348 -9.16 -30.98 0.08
C ILE A 348 -10.21 -30.62 1.15
N VAL A 349 -10.73 -31.59 1.90
CA VAL A 349 -11.65 -31.33 3.02
C VAL A 349 -10.99 -30.48 4.10
N THR A 350 -9.71 -30.71 4.37
CA THR A 350 -8.93 -29.88 5.31
C THR A 350 -8.79 -28.44 4.79
N ILE A 351 -8.54 -28.26 3.49
CA ILE A 351 -8.47 -26.93 2.86
C ILE A 351 -9.77 -26.16 3.06
N PHE A 352 -10.93 -26.80 2.80
CA PHE A 352 -12.23 -26.17 2.98
C PHE A 352 -12.55 -25.90 4.46
N SER A 353 -12.40 -26.90 5.33
CA SER A 353 -12.78 -26.78 6.75
C SER A 353 -11.97 -25.73 7.52
N LYS A 354 -10.69 -25.53 7.15
CA LYS A 354 -9.82 -24.52 7.74
C LYS A 354 -9.76 -23.21 6.93
N ASN A 355 -10.52 -23.09 5.84
CA ASN A 355 -10.52 -21.93 4.95
C ASN A 355 -9.11 -21.53 4.46
N LEU A 356 -8.27 -22.52 4.13
CA LEU A 356 -6.84 -22.28 3.86
C LEU A 356 -6.60 -21.42 2.60
N ILE A 357 -7.55 -21.39 1.65
CA ILE A 357 -7.47 -20.52 0.46
C ILE A 357 -7.54 -19.05 0.85
N ALA A 358 -8.46 -18.67 1.74
CA ALA A 358 -8.55 -17.27 2.18
C ALA A 358 -7.30 -16.85 2.94
N GLU A 359 -6.78 -17.72 3.81
CA GLU A 359 -5.57 -17.45 4.58
C GLU A 359 -4.31 -17.33 3.69
N LEU A 360 -4.17 -18.20 2.68
CA LEU A 360 -3.10 -18.08 1.69
C LEU A 360 -3.21 -16.78 0.89
N LEU A 361 -4.40 -16.44 0.40
CA LEU A 361 -4.62 -15.20 -0.34
C LEU A 361 -4.27 -13.98 0.51
N LYS A 362 -4.80 -13.92 1.74
CA LYS A 362 -4.53 -12.84 2.68
C LYS A 362 -3.04 -12.68 2.95
N THR A 363 -2.33 -13.78 3.14
CA THR A 363 -0.88 -13.79 3.38
C THR A 363 -0.09 -13.29 2.19
N TRP A 364 -0.35 -13.81 0.99
CA TRP A 364 0.39 -13.39 -0.19
C TRP A 364 0.07 -11.95 -0.60
N ILE A 365 -1.19 -11.54 -0.53
CA ILE A 365 -1.59 -10.15 -0.76
C ILE A 365 -0.84 -9.21 0.19
N TYR A 366 -0.77 -9.57 1.47
CA TYR A 366 -0.01 -8.81 2.46
C TYR A 366 1.47 -8.70 2.06
N ILE A 367 2.14 -9.82 1.76
CA ILE A 367 3.57 -9.81 1.36
C ILE A 367 3.78 -8.94 0.11
N TYR A 368 2.98 -9.12 -0.94
CA TYR A 368 3.09 -8.33 -2.17
C TYR A 368 2.86 -6.83 -1.94
N LYS A 369 1.90 -6.47 -1.09
CA LYS A 369 1.57 -5.08 -0.78
C LYS A 369 2.70 -4.42 -0.01
N GLU A 370 3.11 -5.02 1.10
CA GLU A 370 4.06 -4.41 2.02
C GLU A 370 5.49 -4.44 1.47
N ALA A 371 5.92 -5.55 0.85
CA ALA A 371 7.25 -5.63 0.24
C ALA A 371 7.41 -4.65 -0.95
N TYR A 372 6.33 -4.32 -1.67
CA TYR A 372 6.38 -3.27 -2.69
C TYR A 372 6.68 -1.90 -2.07
N ALA A 373 5.93 -1.52 -1.02
CA ALA A 373 6.13 -0.27 -0.32
C ALA A 373 7.54 -0.19 0.28
N ASP A 374 8.00 -1.29 0.90
CA ASP A 374 9.35 -1.42 1.44
C ASP A 374 10.42 -1.24 0.35
N LEU A 375 10.26 -1.90 -0.79
CA LEU A 375 11.19 -1.79 -1.92
C LEU A 375 11.30 -0.35 -2.42
N MET A 376 10.18 0.31 -2.67
CA MET A 376 10.17 1.69 -3.17
C MET A 376 10.79 2.65 -2.15
N MET A 377 10.50 2.47 -0.87
CA MET A 377 11.09 3.23 0.23
C MET A 377 12.61 3.02 0.32
N VAL A 378 13.09 1.78 0.23
CA VAL A 378 14.53 1.45 0.24
C VAL A 378 15.25 2.10 -0.95
N LEU A 379 14.71 1.97 -2.16
CA LEU A 379 15.29 2.56 -3.37
C LEU A 379 15.31 4.09 -3.30
N THR A 380 14.25 4.70 -2.74
CA THR A 380 14.12 6.15 -2.64
C THR A 380 15.00 6.76 -1.60
N MET A 381 15.06 6.16 -0.42
CA MET A 381 15.93 6.62 0.64
C MET A 381 17.37 6.16 0.44
N ASN A 382 17.63 5.31 -0.55
CA ASN A 382 18.92 4.68 -0.76
C ASN A 382 19.40 4.01 0.54
N LEU A 383 18.57 3.17 1.17
CA LEU A 383 18.91 2.48 2.44
C LEU A 383 19.97 1.39 2.23
N SER A 384 20.86 1.23 3.21
CA SER A 384 21.69 0.03 3.38
C SER A 384 20.87 -1.08 4.05
N PRO A 385 21.32 -2.35 4.01
CA PRO A 385 20.62 -3.44 4.69
C PRO A 385 20.41 -3.18 6.19
N LYS A 386 21.42 -2.59 6.88
CA LYS A 386 21.33 -2.28 8.31
C LYS A 386 20.33 -1.17 8.63
N GLU A 387 20.30 -0.13 7.79
CA GLU A 387 19.30 0.94 7.92
C GLU A 387 17.89 0.39 7.65
N TYR A 388 17.75 -0.52 6.67
CA TYR A 388 16.49 -1.17 6.38
C TYR A 388 16.02 -2.08 7.51
N ASP A 389 16.88 -2.93 8.07
CA ASP A 389 16.55 -3.77 9.25
C ASP A 389 16.03 -2.91 10.40
N SER A 390 16.77 -1.83 10.73
CA SER A 390 16.40 -0.93 11.82
C SER A 390 15.06 -0.26 11.55
N ALA A 391 14.84 0.21 10.32
CA ALA A 391 13.57 0.77 9.89
C ALA A 391 12.44 -0.26 9.94
N PHE A 392 12.70 -1.49 9.52
CA PHE A 392 11.71 -2.56 9.47
C PHE A 392 11.23 -2.94 10.87
N ASP A 393 12.13 -3.05 11.84
CA ASP A 393 11.79 -3.28 13.25
C ASP A 393 10.93 -2.14 13.82
N LEU A 394 11.24 -0.90 13.43
CA LEU A 394 10.45 0.27 13.80
C LEU A 394 9.08 0.29 13.14
N LEU A 395 8.98 -0.01 11.84
CA LEU A 395 7.71 -0.12 11.13
C LEU A 395 6.85 -1.22 11.76
N THR A 396 7.40 -2.41 12.01
CA THR A 396 6.65 -3.50 12.64
C THR A 396 6.20 -3.18 14.07
N THR A 397 7.01 -2.45 14.84
CA THR A 397 6.65 -1.97 16.18
C THR A 397 5.56 -0.89 16.13
N VAL A 398 5.69 0.07 15.21
CA VAL A 398 4.75 1.19 15.03
C VAL A 398 3.43 0.72 14.42
N TYR A 399 3.40 -0.34 13.61
CA TYR A 399 2.15 -0.85 13.02
C TYR A 399 1.53 -2.02 13.80
N CYS A 400 2.26 -2.61 14.76
CA CYS A 400 1.92 -3.81 15.55
C CYS A 400 0.95 -4.73 14.79
N TYR A 401 1.46 -5.46 13.79
CA TYR A 401 0.68 -6.43 13.03
C TYR A 401 0.33 -7.62 13.93
N ASP A 402 -0.60 -7.40 14.87
CA ASP A 402 -1.13 -8.45 15.73
C ASP A 402 -1.89 -9.44 14.85
N LYS A 403 -1.18 -10.45 14.31
CA LYS A 403 -1.66 -11.76 13.80
C LYS A 403 -0.75 -12.43 12.77
N PHE A 404 0.30 -11.78 12.25
CA PHE A 404 1.11 -12.41 11.20
C PHE A 404 2.32 -13.15 11.76
N PRO A 405 2.61 -14.39 11.30
CA PRO A 405 3.78 -15.13 11.75
C PRO A 405 5.07 -14.38 11.37
N VAL A 406 6.11 -14.52 12.20
CA VAL A 406 7.50 -14.05 11.95
C VAL A 406 7.99 -14.36 10.52
N TRP A 407 7.46 -15.42 9.92
CA TRP A 407 7.74 -15.83 8.56
C TRP A 407 7.34 -14.80 7.49
N ASN A 408 6.24 -14.07 7.68
CA ASN A 408 5.80 -13.05 6.70
C ASN A 408 6.80 -11.89 6.62
N ASP A 409 7.33 -11.48 7.77
CA ASP A 409 8.33 -10.42 7.85
C ASP A 409 9.64 -10.86 7.20
N LEU A 410 10.08 -12.08 7.50
CA LEU A 410 11.26 -12.66 6.86
C LEU A 410 11.10 -12.74 5.34
N MET A 411 9.92 -13.09 4.84
CA MET A 411 9.64 -13.11 3.39
C MET A 411 9.63 -11.73 2.77
N ARG A 412 9.03 -10.74 3.44
CA ARG A 412 9.06 -9.36 2.96
C ARG A 412 10.50 -8.88 2.79
N GLN A 413 11.33 -9.06 3.82
CA GLN A 413 12.75 -8.71 3.78
C GLN A 413 13.49 -9.48 2.67
N TYR A 414 13.19 -10.76 2.47
CA TYR A 414 13.80 -11.57 1.42
C TYR A 414 13.46 -11.04 0.03
N CYS A 415 12.18 -10.77 -0.26
CA CYS A 415 11.73 -10.21 -1.52
C CYS A 415 12.39 -8.84 -1.82
N VAL A 416 12.40 -7.95 -0.82
CA VAL A 416 13.04 -6.63 -0.95
C VAL A 416 14.52 -6.78 -1.23
N SER A 417 15.23 -7.62 -0.47
CA SER A 417 16.67 -7.81 -0.64
C SER A 417 17.05 -8.34 -2.03
N GLY A 418 16.26 -9.27 -2.59
CA GLY A 418 16.44 -9.79 -3.93
C GLY A 418 16.27 -8.73 -5.00
N ALA A 419 15.17 -7.97 -4.93
CA ALA A 419 14.88 -6.93 -5.89
C ALA A 419 15.90 -5.78 -5.85
N VAL A 420 16.31 -5.34 -4.65
CA VAL A 420 17.32 -4.29 -4.48
C VAL A 420 18.68 -4.76 -4.99
N TYR A 421 19.08 -5.99 -4.68
CA TYR A 421 20.31 -6.58 -5.21
C TYR A 421 20.34 -6.57 -6.73
N SER A 422 19.31 -7.14 -7.37
CA SER A 422 19.18 -7.19 -8.84
C SER A 422 19.16 -5.79 -9.46
N TYR A 423 18.43 -4.85 -8.85
CA TYR A 423 18.41 -3.45 -9.28
C TYR A 423 19.81 -2.83 -9.25
N LEU A 424 20.54 -2.98 -8.14
CA LEU A 424 21.85 -2.38 -7.97
C LEU A 424 22.86 -2.98 -8.96
N GLN A 425 22.77 -4.27 -9.27
CA GLN A 425 23.63 -4.90 -10.27
C GLN A 425 23.36 -4.40 -11.70
N LYS A 426 22.09 -4.19 -12.04
CA LYS A 426 21.68 -3.81 -13.40
C LYS A 426 21.81 -2.31 -13.67
N TYR A 427 21.50 -1.47 -12.68
CA TYR A 427 21.27 -0.04 -12.90
C TYR A 427 22.16 0.88 -12.06
N SER A 428 22.88 0.36 -11.06
CA SER A 428 23.77 1.16 -10.21
C SER A 428 25.24 0.81 -10.44
N ASN A 429 26.11 1.81 -10.32
CA ASN A 429 27.56 1.60 -10.32
C ASN A 429 28.10 1.26 -8.91
N ASP A 430 27.23 1.18 -7.89
CA ASP A 430 27.61 0.90 -6.50
C ASP A 430 27.73 -0.61 -6.24
N SER A 431 28.84 -1.19 -6.68
CA SER A 431 29.13 -2.62 -6.54
C SER A 431 29.28 -3.06 -5.08
N ASN A 432 29.74 -2.17 -4.20
CA ASN A 432 29.86 -2.45 -2.77
C ASN A 432 28.47 -2.62 -2.14
N LYS A 433 27.56 -1.69 -2.42
CA LYS A 433 26.20 -1.77 -1.91
C LYS A 433 25.42 -2.96 -2.46
N ALA A 434 25.62 -3.30 -3.74
CA ALA A 434 25.08 -4.53 -4.30
C ALA A 434 25.57 -5.75 -3.52
N LYS A 435 26.88 -5.83 -3.21
CA LYS A 435 27.45 -6.92 -2.42
C LYS A 435 26.83 -7.02 -1.02
N GLU A 436 26.65 -5.90 -0.32
CA GLU A 436 26.01 -5.87 1.00
C GLU A 436 24.58 -6.44 0.97
N TRP A 437 23.77 -6.03 -0.01
CA TRP A 437 22.41 -6.55 -0.18
C TRP A 437 22.39 -8.05 -0.57
N GLY A 438 23.37 -8.51 -1.36
CA GLY A 438 23.54 -9.93 -1.68
C GLY A 438 23.90 -10.78 -0.47
N GLU A 439 24.80 -10.29 0.39
CA GLU A 439 25.17 -10.95 1.66
C GLU A 439 23.99 -10.99 2.63
N TYR A 440 23.23 -9.89 2.72
CA TYR A 440 22.03 -9.81 3.53
C TYR A 440 20.94 -10.79 3.04
N ARG A 441 20.67 -10.85 1.73
CA ARG A 441 19.76 -11.84 1.14
C ARG A 441 20.18 -13.27 1.47
N LYS A 442 21.48 -13.57 1.39
CA LYS A 442 22.03 -14.89 1.73
C LYS A 442 21.81 -15.22 3.20
N LYS A 443 22.04 -14.28 4.11
CA LYS A 443 21.74 -14.44 5.54
C LYS A 443 20.27 -14.80 5.77
N LEU A 444 19.35 -14.09 5.11
CA LEU A 444 17.92 -14.40 5.19
C LEU A 444 17.60 -15.81 4.66
N HIS A 445 18.20 -16.19 3.53
CA HIS A 445 18.07 -17.54 2.97
C HIS A 445 18.56 -18.64 3.94
N ASP A 446 19.69 -18.39 4.61
CA ASP A 446 20.23 -19.32 5.60
C ASP A 446 19.30 -19.44 6.82
N ILE A 447 18.67 -18.36 7.27
CA ILE A 447 17.65 -18.38 8.34
C ILE A 447 16.43 -19.22 7.92
N PHE A 448 15.96 -19.08 6.68
CA PHE A 448 14.87 -19.91 6.14
C PHE A 448 15.18 -21.41 6.19
N ASN A 449 16.42 -21.78 5.88
CA ASN A 449 16.80 -23.18 5.71
C ASN A 449 17.29 -23.83 7.02
N ASN A 450 17.98 -23.10 7.90
CA ASN A 450 18.77 -23.69 9.00
C ASN A 450 18.27 -23.36 10.42
N ASP A 451 17.72 -22.15 10.68
CA ASP A 451 17.55 -21.65 12.06
C ASP A 451 16.13 -21.80 12.65
N LEU A 452 15.18 -22.33 11.88
CA LEU A 452 13.88 -22.69 12.46
C LEU A 452 14.01 -24.00 13.26
N ASN A 453 14.02 -23.86 14.60
CA ASN A 453 13.87 -24.92 15.59
C ASN A 453 12.75 -25.91 15.19
N GLU A 454 12.97 -27.23 15.32
CA GLU A 454 11.98 -28.30 15.05
C GLU A 454 10.63 -28.11 15.76
N GLU A 455 10.61 -27.43 16.91
CA GLU A 455 9.43 -27.13 17.70
C GLU A 455 8.65 -25.90 17.17
N ASP A 456 9.35 -24.87 16.70
CA ASP A 456 8.75 -23.73 15.97
C ASP A 456 8.29 -24.14 14.59
N LYS A 457 9.09 -24.96 13.90
CA LYS A 457 8.67 -25.74 12.73
C LYS A 457 7.39 -26.52 13.04
N LYS A 458 7.32 -27.28 14.15
CA LYS A 458 6.11 -28.05 14.54
C LYS A 458 4.88 -27.20 14.86
N LYS A 459 5.04 -26.05 15.52
CA LYS A 459 3.96 -25.05 15.70
C LYS A 459 3.55 -24.41 14.38
N LEU A 460 4.48 -24.17 13.46
CA LEU A 460 4.19 -23.78 12.08
C LEU A 460 3.56 -24.95 11.27
N PHE A 461 3.85 -26.21 11.60
CA PHE A 461 3.36 -27.43 10.92
C PHE A 461 1.91 -27.80 11.21
N THR A 462 1.26 -27.15 12.17
CA THR A 462 -0.17 -27.31 12.49
C THR A 462 -1.08 -26.27 11.83
N ASP A 463 -0.53 -25.14 11.35
CA ASP A 463 -1.22 -24.01 10.72
C ASP A 463 -0.72 -23.70 9.30
N THR A 464 -1.41 -22.81 8.59
CA THR A 464 -1.13 -22.32 7.22
C THR A 464 0.33 -21.95 6.96
N SER A 465 1.07 -21.59 8.00
CA SER A 465 2.49 -21.23 7.97
C SER A 465 3.44 -22.36 7.55
N SER A 466 3.01 -23.63 7.56
CA SER A 466 3.81 -24.74 7.02
C SER A 466 3.77 -24.90 5.51
N ILE A 467 2.74 -24.37 4.86
CA ILE A 467 2.64 -24.37 3.39
C ILE A 467 3.74 -23.49 2.80
N LEU A 468 4.15 -22.48 3.56
CA LEU A 468 5.11 -21.44 3.22
C LEU A 468 6.57 -21.91 3.36
N ILE A 469 6.88 -22.82 4.28
CA ILE A 469 8.25 -23.36 4.49
C ILE A 469 8.66 -24.40 3.42
N ILE A 470 7.72 -25.17 2.89
CA ILE A 470 8.01 -26.22 1.87
C ILE A 470 8.54 -25.59 0.55
N GLN A 471 8.47 -24.27 0.42
CA GLN A 471 8.55 -23.52 -0.84
C GLN A 471 9.92 -22.93 -1.17
N SER A 472 10.85 -22.83 -0.22
CA SER A 472 12.20 -22.28 -0.47
C SER A 472 13.16 -23.26 -1.14
N GLN A 473 12.82 -24.55 -1.20
CA GLN A 473 13.74 -25.60 -1.66
C GLN A 473 13.75 -25.80 -3.19
N ASP A 474 12.68 -25.44 -3.91
CA ASP A 474 12.54 -25.68 -5.36
C ASP A 474 12.76 -24.43 -6.26
N GLY A 475 13.09 -23.26 -5.71
CA GLY A 475 13.42 -22.02 -6.46
C GLY A 475 12.26 -21.32 -7.21
N THR A 476 11.21 -22.05 -7.60
CA THR A 476 10.12 -21.55 -8.47
C THR A 476 9.26 -20.41 -7.88
N ILE A 477 9.19 -20.27 -6.55
CA ILE A 477 8.46 -19.19 -5.87
C ILE A 477 9.28 -17.91 -5.79
N THR A 478 10.59 -18.01 -5.54
CA THR A 478 11.47 -16.84 -5.53
C THR A 478 11.52 -16.21 -6.90
N ASP A 479 11.48 -17.00 -7.97
CA ASP A 479 11.49 -16.51 -9.35
C ASP A 479 10.29 -15.61 -9.69
N ASN A 480 9.08 -15.93 -9.20
CA ASN A 480 7.90 -15.12 -9.47
C ASN A 480 7.92 -13.78 -8.70
N PHE A 481 8.43 -13.80 -7.47
CA PHE A 481 8.64 -12.58 -6.67
C PHE A 481 9.73 -11.72 -7.26
N ASP A 482 10.89 -12.32 -7.53
CA ASP A 482 12.04 -11.65 -8.12
C ASP A 482 11.64 -11.02 -9.44
N LYS A 483 10.95 -11.76 -10.32
CA LYS A 483 10.43 -11.22 -11.59
C LYS A 483 9.55 -9.99 -11.38
N TYR A 484 8.57 -10.07 -10.48
CA TYR A 484 7.63 -8.95 -10.26
C TYR A 484 8.35 -7.72 -9.68
N PHE A 485 9.13 -7.92 -8.62
CA PHE A 485 9.77 -6.80 -7.93
C PHE A 485 10.94 -6.20 -8.71
N GLU A 486 11.65 -7.00 -9.52
CA GLU A 486 12.63 -6.49 -10.48
C GLU A 486 11.98 -5.59 -11.52
N GLU A 487 10.85 -6.00 -12.10
CA GLU A 487 10.10 -5.17 -13.06
C GLU A 487 9.62 -3.86 -12.40
N CYS A 488 9.13 -3.92 -11.16
CA CYS A 488 8.76 -2.73 -10.41
C CYS A 488 9.95 -1.80 -10.19
N ALA A 489 11.11 -2.34 -9.80
CA ALA A 489 12.33 -1.56 -9.58
C ALA A 489 12.85 -0.94 -10.89
N GLU A 490 12.78 -1.66 -12.02
CA GLU A 490 13.13 -1.16 -13.34
C GLU A 490 12.16 -0.06 -13.81
N SER A 491 10.86 -0.28 -13.67
CA SER A 491 9.84 0.73 -14.00
C SER A 491 10.07 2.02 -13.20
N PHE A 492 10.32 1.87 -11.90
CA PHE A 492 10.66 2.97 -11.00
C PHE A 492 11.94 3.69 -11.40
N TYR A 493 13.02 2.96 -11.73
CA TYR A 493 14.26 3.53 -12.26
C TYR A 493 14.02 4.39 -13.49
N ASN A 494 13.29 3.85 -14.46
CA ASN A 494 13.03 4.51 -15.74
C ASN A 494 12.25 5.80 -15.55
N LYS A 495 11.30 5.82 -14.59
CA LYS A 495 10.55 7.01 -14.20
C LYS A 495 11.45 8.07 -13.57
N ILE A 496 12.24 7.67 -12.58
CA ILE A 496 13.17 8.54 -11.88
C ILE A 496 14.19 9.16 -12.81
N ARG A 497 14.80 8.36 -13.69
CA ARG A 497 15.85 8.81 -14.61
C ARG A 497 15.37 9.90 -15.55
N ARG A 498 14.07 9.94 -15.84
CA ARG A 498 13.45 10.97 -16.69
C ARG A 498 13.08 12.23 -15.93
N ASN A 499 13.15 12.22 -14.59
CA ASN A 499 12.69 13.31 -13.76
C ASN A 499 13.84 14.08 -13.10
N ASN A 500 14.07 15.31 -13.57
CA ASN A 500 15.10 16.21 -13.03
C ASN A 500 14.89 16.58 -11.55
N SER A 501 13.66 16.45 -11.02
CA SER A 501 13.37 16.69 -9.60
C SER A 501 13.90 15.59 -8.67
N TRP A 502 14.32 14.44 -9.21
CA TRP A 502 14.88 13.36 -8.40
C TRP A 502 16.17 13.76 -7.67
N GLU A 503 17.08 14.47 -8.34
CA GLU A 503 18.34 14.90 -7.72
C GLU A 503 18.09 15.85 -6.53
N ARG A 504 17.05 16.69 -6.64
CA ARG A 504 16.60 17.57 -5.57
C ARG A 504 16.07 16.76 -4.38
N LEU A 505 15.21 15.77 -4.63
CA LEU A 505 14.71 14.87 -3.59
C LEU A 505 15.87 14.11 -2.90
N GLN A 506 16.82 13.58 -3.65
CA GLN A 506 18.00 12.89 -3.11
C GLN A 506 18.89 13.81 -2.25
N LYS A 507 19.03 15.09 -2.64
CA LYS A 507 19.73 16.10 -1.83
C LYS A 507 19.01 16.38 -0.51
N ILE A 508 17.67 16.37 -0.49
CA ILE A 508 16.88 16.53 0.73
C ILE A 508 17.08 15.31 1.64
N ILE A 509 16.87 14.10 1.11
CA ILE A 509 16.98 12.83 1.84
C ILE A 509 18.39 12.62 2.43
N SER A 510 19.44 12.87 1.64
CA SER A 510 20.82 12.69 2.10
C SER A 510 21.21 13.61 3.25
N LYS A 511 20.55 14.76 3.39
CA LYS A 511 20.72 15.65 4.55
C LYS A 511 19.95 15.14 5.77
N THR A 512 18.74 14.59 5.58
CA THR A 512 17.96 13.90 6.63
C THR A 512 18.75 12.76 7.26
N LYS A 513 19.36 11.91 6.45
CA LYS A 513 20.14 10.74 6.91
C LYS A 513 21.38 11.08 7.72
N ARG A 514 21.99 12.25 7.51
CA ARG A 514 23.32 12.54 8.08
C ARG A 514 23.29 12.87 9.56
N GLY A 515 22.11 12.98 10.20
CA GLY A 515 21.99 13.29 11.63
C GLY A 515 22.74 14.54 12.08
N ARG A 516 23.24 15.37 11.13
CA ARG A 516 23.66 16.73 11.45
C ARG A 516 22.40 17.35 12.02
N ASN A 517 22.48 17.88 13.24
CA ASN A 517 21.44 18.74 13.82
C ASN A 517 20.87 19.57 12.68
N ILE A 518 19.74 19.12 12.10
CA ILE A 518 19.04 19.88 11.10
C ILE A 518 18.48 20.96 11.98
N THR A 519 19.21 22.06 12.07
CA THR A 519 18.75 23.15 12.90
C THR A 519 17.42 23.56 12.29
N ILE A 520 16.45 23.89 13.13
CA ILE A 520 15.16 24.39 12.65
C ILE A 520 15.38 25.58 11.67
N SER A 521 16.49 26.32 11.80
CA SER A 521 16.96 27.32 10.83
C SER A 521 17.33 26.79 9.43
N ASP A 522 17.87 25.56 9.32
CA ASP A 522 18.10 24.90 8.04
C ASP A 522 16.77 24.54 7.35
N ILE A 523 15.74 24.19 8.11
CA ILE A 523 14.37 23.86 7.62
C ILE A 523 13.61 25.12 7.17
N LEU A 524 13.83 26.24 7.85
CA LEU A 524 13.04 27.48 7.73
C LEU A 524 13.54 28.47 6.68
N LEU A 525 14.79 28.40 6.22
CA LEU A 525 15.20 29.24 5.10
C LEU A 525 14.68 28.61 3.81
N ASP A 526 13.89 29.36 3.04
CA ASP A 526 13.46 29.06 1.66
C ASP A 526 14.61 28.53 0.78
N ARG A 527 15.87 28.73 1.17
CA ARG A 527 17.07 28.06 0.63
C ARG A 527 16.99 26.53 0.50
N PHE A 528 16.15 25.82 1.26
CA PHE A 528 16.04 24.36 1.15
C PHE A 528 15.19 23.87 -0.05
N PHE A 529 14.21 24.66 -0.48
CA PHE A 529 13.25 24.30 -1.53
C PHE A 529 13.16 25.33 -2.69
N ASP A 530 13.72 26.53 -2.55
CA ASP A 530 13.73 27.61 -3.57
C ASP A 530 15.14 27.91 -4.11
N LYS A 531 15.83 26.89 -4.61
CA LYS A 531 16.77 27.13 -5.70
C LYS A 531 16.08 26.77 -7.02
N GLY A 532 15.19 27.65 -7.45
CA GLY A 532 15.05 27.89 -8.89
C GLY A 532 16.38 28.43 -9.42
N ASP A 533 16.64 28.19 -10.70
CA ASP A 533 17.81 28.71 -11.42
C ASP A 533 17.95 30.23 -11.24
N GLU A 534 18.69 30.67 -10.23
CA GLU A 534 19.39 31.94 -10.24
C GLU A 534 20.82 31.66 -10.73
N SER A 535 20.90 31.22 -11.99
CA SER A 535 22.06 31.49 -12.84
C SER A 535 21.71 32.65 -13.77
N SER A 536 21.43 33.81 -13.20
CA SER A 536 21.53 35.08 -13.91
C SER A 536 21.68 36.22 -12.91
N GLU A 537 22.81 36.90 -13.04
CA GLU A 537 23.14 38.24 -12.54
C GLU A 537 23.81 38.33 -11.16
N LEU A 538 25.15 38.41 -11.26
CA LEU A 538 25.99 39.35 -10.52
C LEU A 538 25.42 40.77 -10.50
#